data_AF-A0A952M5R3-F1
#
_entry.id   AF-A0A952M5R3-F1
#
_cell.length_a   1.000
_cell.length_b   1.000
_cell.length_c   1.000
_cell.angle_alpha   90.00
_cell.angle_beta   90.00
_cell.angle_gamma   90.00
#
_symmetry.space_group_name_H-M   'P 1'
#
loop_
_entity.id
_entity.type
_entity.pdbx_description
1 polymer ?
#
loop_
_entity_poly.entity_id
_entity_poly.type
_entity_poly.pdbx_seq_one_letter_code
_entity_poly.pdbx_strand_id
1 'polypeptide(L)'
;MKVTGFTIARNVVKYDYPIVEAITSVLPLCDEFIVAVGNSEDNTLELIKSIPSPKIRIIETIWDDSIRTGGRALALETDKAFSAISPTTNWCFYIQADEVLHEKYYDIVKQAMQQHLNNKKVEGLLFSYKHFYGSYDYYGESWRWYRREIRVVRYSPSVFSYRDAQGFRIKPNRKLNVVLIDAVIYHYGWVKDPQTMQAKRKEWSKYYINDELLTTRFKANEFDYSEVDSLQIFRETHPRVMVDRINKKNWKFDHDLSKNKYSFKEKVKRFLSKIIGYRIGEYKNYKLLKL
;
A
#
# COMPACT_ATOMS: atom_id res chain seq x y z
N MET A 1 17.80 13.59 -12.57
CA MET A 1 16.65 13.47 -11.63
C MET A 1 17.02 12.39 -10.64
N LYS A 2 17.02 12.69 -9.34
CA LYS A 2 17.30 11.72 -8.28
C LYS A 2 16.00 11.21 -7.65
N VAL A 3 15.83 9.90 -7.55
CA VAL A 3 14.65 9.24 -6.99
C VAL A 3 15.08 8.33 -5.82
N THR A 4 14.44 8.50 -4.68
CA THR A 4 14.68 7.66 -3.50
C THR A 4 13.43 6.89 -3.16
N GLY A 5 13.49 5.57 -3.24
CA GLY A 5 12.42 4.69 -2.75
C GLY A 5 12.47 4.60 -1.23
N PHE A 6 11.36 4.36 -0.57
CA PHE A 6 11.35 4.09 0.87
C PHE A 6 10.17 3.25 1.32
N THR A 7 10.37 2.51 2.40
CA THR A 7 9.33 1.70 3.05
C THR A 7 9.66 1.45 4.53
N ILE A 8 8.72 0.81 5.23
CA ILE A 8 8.87 0.30 6.59
C ILE A 8 8.66 -1.21 6.60
N ALA A 9 9.34 -1.92 7.49
CA ALA A 9 9.19 -3.36 7.65
C ALA A 9 9.20 -3.74 9.14
N ARG A 10 8.24 -4.56 9.56
CA ARG A 10 8.21 -5.19 10.89
C ARG A 10 7.38 -6.47 10.82
N ASN A 11 7.90 -7.57 11.37
CA ASN A 11 7.22 -8.88 11.40
C ASN A 11 6.70 -9.34 10.03
N VAL A 12 7.44 -9.03 8.96
CA VAL A 12 6.98 -9.23 7.58
C VAL A 12 6.99 -10.71 7.18
N VAL A 13 7.83 -11.52 7.83
CA VAL A 13 7.90 -12.97 7.62
C VAL A 13 6.72 -13.65 8.30
N LYS A 14 6.50 -13.33 9.57
CA LYS A 14 5.43 -13.88 10.43
C LYS A 14 4.04 -13.66 9.85
N TYR A 15 3.82 -12.52 9.20
CA TYR A 15 2.53 -12.16 8.61
C TYR A 15 2.51 -12.27 7.08
N ASP A 16 3.50 -12.92 6.48
CA ASP A 16 3.59 -13.21 5.06
C ASP A 16 3.34 -11.99 4.15
N TYR A 17 4.06 -10.90 4.43
CA TYR A 17 4.05 -9.72 3.57
C TYR A 17 4.98 -9.93 2.37
N PRO A 18 4.55 -9.60 1.14
CA PRO A 18 5.39 -9.66 -0.05
C PRO A 18 6.36 -8.45 -0.13
N ILE A 19 7.13 -8.21 0.95
CA ILE A 19 7.99 -7.02 1.06
C ILE A 19 9.17 -7.05 0.09
N VAL A 20 9.69 -8.25 -0.21
CA VAL A 20 10.79 -8.40 -1.18
C VAL A 20 10.29 -8.01 -2.56
N GLU A 21 9.10 -8.48 -2.93
CA GLU A 21 8.42 -8.16 -4.17
C GLU A 21 8.06 -6.67 -4.24
N ALA A 22 7.58 -6.09 -3.13
CA ALA A 22 7.29 -4.66 -3.02
C ALA A 22 8.54 -3.80 -3.32
N ILE A 23 9.65 -4.05 -2.61
CA ILE A 23 10.90 -3.31 -2.79
C ILE A 23 11.45 -3.52 -4.20
N THR A 24 11.56 -4.78 -4.66
CA THR A 24 12.14 -5.10 -5.96
C THR A 24 11.33 -4.58 -7.14
N SER A 25 10.02 -4.40 -6.98
CA SER A 25 9.17 -3.77 -8.01
C SER A 25 9.42 -2.28 -8.20
N VAL A 26 9.98 -1.59 -7.21
CA VAL A 26 10.22 -0.14 -7.26
C VAL A 26 11.70 0.18 -7.47
N LEU A 27 12.62 -0.69 -7.04
CA LEU A 27 14.08 -0.54 -7.19
C LEU A 27 14.57 -0.10 -8.58
N PRO A 28 14.00 -0.56 -9.72
CA PRO A 28 14.42 -0.12 -11.04
C PRO A 28 14.22 1.39 -11.30
N LEU A 29 13.29 2.03 -10.57
CA LEU A 29 12.98 3.45 -10.69
C LEU A 29 13.78 4.34 -9.74
N CYS A 30 14.60 3.75 -8.86
CA CYS A 30 15.29 4.44 -7.77
C CYS A 30 16.81 4.51 -7.97
N ASP A 31 17.41 5.58 -7.45
CA ASP A 31 18.86 5.71 -7.26
C ASP A 31 19.28 5.16 -5.89
N GLU A 32 18.44 5.35 -4.86
CA GLU A 32 18.59 4.84 -3.48
C GLU A 32 17.24 4.29 -3.00
N PHE A 33 17.24 3.32 -2.09
CA PHE A 33 16.04 2.79 -1.46
C PHE A 33 16.24 2.64 0.06
N ILE A 34 15.43 3.32 0.86
CA ILE A 34 15.54 3.31 2.32
C ILE A 34 14.53 2.34 2.93
N VAL A 35 14.98 1.42 3.77
CA VAL A 35 14.10 0.52 4.52
C VAL A 35 14.26 0.79 6.00
N ALA A 36 13.22 1.31 6.65
CA ALA A 36 13.16 1.39 8.10
C ALA A 36 12.67 0.06 8.67
N VAL A 37 13.59 -0.70 9.27
CA VAL A 37 13.31 -2.02 9.83
C VAL A 37 13.08 -1.88 11.33
N GLY A 38 11.84 -2.10 11.75
CA GLY A 38 11.45 -2.10 13.15
C GLY A 38 11.94 -3.33 13.89
N ASN A 39 12.04 -3.23 15.22
CA ASN A 39 12.24 -4.37 16.11
C ASN A 39 11.18 -5.45 15.85
N SER A 40 11.62 -6.58 15.29
CA SER A 40 10.78 -7.69 14.86
C SER A 40 11.05 -8.94 15.71
N GLU A 41 10.05 -9.80 15.82
CA GLU A 41 10.12 -11.11 16.50
C GLU A 41 10.47 -12.25 15.53
N ASP A 42 10.72 -11.92 14.27
CA ASP A 42 11.04 -12.84 13.19
C ASP A 42 12.29 -12.36 12.41
N ASN A 43 12.66 -13.10 11.37
CA ASN A 43 13.84 -12.82 10.54
C ASN A 43 13.62 -11.68 9.53
N THR A 44 12.82 -10.65 9.86
CA THR A 44 12.54 -9.52 8.97
C THR A 44 13.83 -8.82 8.54
N LEU A 45 14.76 -8.56 9.47
CA LEU A 45 15.99 -7.83 9.16
C LEU A 45 16.87 -8.62 8.19
N GLU A 46 17.03 -9.92 8.43
CA GLU A 46 17.78 -10.85 7.61
C GLU A 46 17.16 -10.96 6.21
N LEU A 47 15.83 -11.01 6.12
CA LEU A 47 15.11 -11.00 4.85
C LEU A 47 15.43 -9.74 4.05
N ILE A 48 15.39 -8.55 4.65
CA ILE A 48 15.71 -7.30 3.94
C ILE A 48 17.19 -7.27 3.53
N LYS A 49 18.11 -7.73 4.40
CA LYS A 49 19.54 -7.86 4.09
C LYS A 49 19.81 -8.82 2.94
N SER A 50 18.95 -9.82 2.72
CA SER A 50 19.10 -10.80 1.65
C SER A 50 18.79 -10.25 0.25
N ILE A 51 18.17 -9.07 0.13
CA ILE A 51 17.82 -8.47 -1.16
C ILE A 51 19.12 -7.95 -1.83
N PRO A 52 19.55 -8.51 -2.97
CA PRO A 52 20.87 -8.23 -3.53
C PRO A 52 20.86 -6.91 -4.32
N SER A 53 20.90 -5.78 -3.63
CA SER A 53 20.94 -4.46 -4.26
C SER A 53 21.78 -3.46 -3.47
N PRO A 54 22.83 -2.86 -4.07
CA PRO A 54 23.64 -1.85 -3.41
C PRO A 54 22.87 -0.52 -3.21
N LYS A 55 21.68 -0.38 -3.81
CA LYS A 55 20.83 0.80 -3.64
C LYS A 55 20.10 0.81 -2.30
N ILE A 56 20.00 -0.35 -1.63
CA ILE A 56 19.24 -0.47 -0.39
C ILE A 56 20.09 0.02 0.77
N ARG A 57 19.56 0.99 1.52
CA ARG A 57 20.07 1.41 2.81
C ARG A 57 19.07 1.07 3.89
N ILE A 58 19.49 0.26 4.85
CA ILE A 58 18.68 -0.14 5.99
C ILE A 58 18.92 0.85 7.13
N ILE A 59 17.84 1.31 7.77
CA ILE A 59 17.90 1.97 9.07
C ILE A 59 17.10 1.11 10.06
N GLU A 60 17.71 0.74 11.18
CA GLU A 60 17.04 -0.01 12.23
C GLU A 60 16.30 0.96 13.15
N THR A 61 15.04 0.69 13.45
CA THR A 61 14.17 1.54 14.27
C THR A 61 13.53 0.75 15.40
N ILE A 62 13.20 1.46 16.48
CA ILE A 62 12.38 0.93 17.57
C ILE A 62 10.99 1.55 17.44
N TRP A 63 9.97 0.70 17.31
CA TRP A 63 8.58 1.12 17.25
C TRP A 63 8.07 1.38 18.67
N ASP A 64 7.35 2.48 18.84
CA ASP A 64 6.67 2.77 20.10
C ASP A 64 5.34 2.01 20.18
N ASP A 65 5.38 0.85 20.83
CA ASP A 65 4.23 -0.06 20.99
C ASP A 65 3.12 0.49 21.91
N SER A 66 3.36 1.60 22.60
CA SER A 66 2.32 2.31 23.36
C SER A 66 1.33 3.04 22.44
N ILE A 67 1.71 3.33 21.20
CA ILE A 67 0.90 4.08 20.23
C ILE A 67 -0.11 3.14 19.54
N ARG A 68 -1.28 2.99 20.15
CA ARG A 68 -2.38 2.13 19.67
C ARG A 68 -3.56 2.89 19.04
N THR A 69 -3.33 4.10 18.51
CA THR A 69 -4.42 4.93 17.97
C THR A 69 -4.26 5.21 16.48
N GLY A 70 -5.22 4.75 15.68
CA GLY A 70 -5.44 5.21 14.31
C GLY A 70 -4.28 4.96 13.34
N GLY A 71 -3.49 3.90 13.55
CA GLY A 71 -2.33 3.57 12.71
C GLY A 71 -1.16 4.55 12.83
N ARG A 72 -1.15 5.43 13.84
CA ARG A 72 -0.12 6.47 14.03
C ARG A 72 1.29 5.92 14.15
N ALA A 73 1.46 4.72 14.72
CA ALA A 73 2.76 4.04 14.74
C ALA A 73 3.33 3.88 13.32
N LEU A 74 2.52 3.44 12.36
CA LEU A 74 2.93 3.29 10.95
C LEU A 74 3.36 4.63 10.33
N ALA A 75 2.63 5.71 10.61
CA ALA A 75 3.00 7.04 10.13
C ALA A 75 4.34 7.51 10.69
N LEU A 76 4.59 7.33 11.99
CA LEU A 76 5.85 7.72 12.61
C LEU A 76 7.04 6.96 12.03
N GLU A 77 6.88 5.66 11.78
CA GLU A 77 7.93 4.84 11.18
C GLU A 77 8.18 5.23 9.72
N THR A 78 7.10 5.56 9.00
CA THR A 78 7.19 6.08 7.64
C THR A 78 7.91 7.44 7.63
N ASP A 79 7.66 8.29 8.62
CA ASP A 79 8.36 9.57 8.80
C ASP A 79 9.85 9.38 9.15
N LYS A 80 10.21 8.37 9.94
CA LYS A 80 11.61 8.00 10.20
C LYS A 80 12.33 7.60 8.91
N ALA A 81 11.71 6.74 8.09
CA ALA A 81 12.23 6.36 6.78
C ALA A 81 12.38 7.58 5.85
N PHE A 82 11.35 8.43 5.78
CA PHE A 82 11.36 9.63 4.96
C PHE A 82 12.42 10.65 5.40
N SER A 83 12.62 10.82 6.70
CA SER A 83 13.61 11.76 7.26
C SER A 83 15.04 11.38 6.93
N ALA A 84 15.30 10.09 6.67
CA ALA A 84 16.61 9.62 6.25
C ALA A 84 16.91 9.93 4.75
N ILE A 85 15.93 10.35 3.95
CA ILE A 85 16.10 10.66 2.53
C ILE A 85 17.00 11.89 2.35
N SER A 86 18.01 11.77 1.47
CA SER A 86 18.91 12.89 1.15
C SER A 86 18.14 14.10 0.60
N PRO A 87 18.47 15.34 1.03
CA PRO A 87 17.89 16.57 0.50
C PRO A 87 18.12 16.81 -1.01
N THR A 88 19.05 16.08 -1.61
CA THR A 88 19.33 16.12 -3.05
C THR A 88 18.29 15.34 -3.88
N THR A 89 17.42 14.57 -3.23
CA THR A 89 16.36 13.79 -3.87
C THR A 89 15.32 14.72 -4.51
N ASN A 90 14.85 14.38 -5.71
CA ASN A 90 13.75 15.11 -6.37
C ASN A 90 12.39 14.48 -6.07
N TRP A 91 12.31 13.15 -6.14
CA TRP A 91 11.10 12.37 -5.94
C TRP A 91 11.34 11.24 -4.93
N CYS A 92 10.40 11.06 -4.01
CA CYS A 92 10.40 9.96 -3.06
C CYS A 92 9.30 8.97 -3.44
N PHE A 93 9.65 7.70 -3.69
CA PHE A 93 8.70 6.64 -4.01
C PHE A 93 8.41 5.81 -2.77
N TYR A 94 7.22 5.98 -2.19
CA TYR A 94 6.74 5.14 -1.09
C TYR A 94 6.05 3.89 -1.61
N ILE A 95 6.30 2.74 -1.00
CA ILE A 95 5.58 1.48 -1.27
C ILE A 95 5.34 0.74 0.04
N GLN A 96 4.13 0.22 0.27
CA GLN A 96 3.84 -0.58 1.46
C GLN A 96 4.23 -2.05 1.25
N ALA A 97 4.37 -2.80 2.35
CA ALA A 97 4.87 -4.18 2.35
C ALA A 97 3.98 -5.18 1.59
N ASP A 98 2.72 -4.84 1.34
CA ASP A 98 1.75 -5.62 0.56
C ASP A 98 1.39 -4.97 -0.79
N GLU A 99 2.18 -4.01 -1.26
CA GLU A 99 1.96 -3.32 -2.53
C GLU A 99 3.08 -3.62 -3.53
N VAL A 100 2.72 -3.77 -4.80
CA VAL A 100 3.67 -4.06 -5.87
C VAL A 100 3.34 -3.22 -7.10
N LEU A 101 4.36 -2.62 -7.71
CA LEU A 101 4.24 -1.95 -9.01
C LEU A 101 4.48 -2.96 -10.14
N HIS A 102 3.60 -3.01 -11.13
CA HIS A 102 3.86 -3.84 -12.32
C HIS A 102 4.90 -3.16 -13.23
N GLU A 103 5.86 -3.92 -13.72
CA GLU A 103 6.93 -3.47 -14.62
C GLU A 103 6.44 -2.76 -15.89
N LYS A 104 5.22 -3.06 -16.35
CA LYS A 104 4.58 -2.38 -17.49
C LYS A 104 4.37 -0.87 -17.25
N TYR A 105 4.40 -0.42 -15.99
CA TYR A 105 4.21 0.99 -15.63
C TYR A 105 5.53 1.75 -15.44
N TYR A 106 6.70 1.11 -15.56
CA TYR A 106 7.98 1.78 -15.29
C TYR A 106 8.20 3.01 -16.17
N ASP A 107 7.97 2.89 -17.48
CA ASP A 107 8.14 4.01 -18.39
C ASP A 107 7.16 5.14 -18.11
N ILE A 108 5.89 4.80 -17.83
CA ILE A 108 4.85 5.77 -17.50
C ILE A 108 5.22 6.57 -16.24
N VAL A 109 5.64 5.88 -15.17
CA VAL A 109 6.02 6.53 -13.92
C VAL A 109 7.28 7.38 -14.10
N LYS A 110 8.29 6.86 -14.81
CA LYS A 110 9.53 7.58 -15.09
C LYS A 110 9.29 8.84 -15.91
N GLN A 111 8.48 8.74 -16.97
CA GLN A 111 8.12 9.87 -17.82
C GLN A 111 7.33 10.92 -17.03
N ALA A 112 6.36 10.53 -16.20
CA ALA A 112 5.60 11.46 -15.37
C ALA A 112 6.50 12.23 -14.36
N MET A 113 7.44 11.53 -13.72
CA MET A 113 8.42 12.16 -12.83
C MET A 113 9.32 13.16 -13.57
N GLN A 114 9.75 12.83 -14.80
CA GLN A 114 10.57 13.70 -15.64
C GLN A 114 9.79 14.93 -16.13
N GLN A 115 8.59 14.71 -16.70
CA GLN A 115 7.70 15.77 -17.20
C GLN A 115 7.39 16.81 -16.12
N HIS A 116 7.19 16.36 -14.87
CA HIS A 116 6.87 17.23 -13.76
C HIS A 116 8.08 17.66 -12.93
N LEU A 117 9.31 17.31 -13.30
CA LEU A 117 10.51 17.60 -12.49
C LEU A 117 10.63 19.10 -12.15
N ASN A 118 10.43 19.94 -13.15
CA ASN A 118 10.56 21.40 -13.05
C ASN A 118 9.23 22.11 -12.71
N ASN A 119 8.09 21.41 -12.81
CA ASN A 119 6.79 21.96 -12.43
C ASN A 119 6.55 21.82 -10.92
N LYS A 120 6.91 22.87 -10.17
CA LYS A 120 6.76 22.88 -8.69
C LYS A 120 5.30 22.89 -8.21
N LYS A 121 4.32 23.15 -9.09
CA LYS A 121 2.90 23.00 -8.74
C LYS A 121 2.51 21.54 -8.52
N VAL A 122 3.22 20.60 -9.14
CA VAL A 122 3.03 19.16 -8.96
C VAL A 122 3.91 18.68 -7.80
N GLU A 123 3.26 18.22 -6.75
CA GLU A 123 3.87 17.81 -5.48
C GLU A 123 3.82 16.29 -5.29
N GLY A 124 3.10 15.56 -6.13
CA GLY A 124 3.09 14.10 -6.13
C GLY A 124 2.38 13.49 -7.32
N LEU A 125 2.60 12.19 -7.52
CA LEU A 125 1.92 11.38 -8.52
C LEU A 125 0.94 10.45 -7.83
N LEU A 126 -0.30 10.47 -8.32
CA LEU A 126 -1.42 9.70 -7.83
C LEU A 126 -1.59 8.45 -8.71
N PHE A 127 -1.65 7.30 -8.07
CA PHE A 127 -1.80 6.00 -8.72
C PHE A 127 -3.21 5.48 -8.53
N SER A 128 -3.68 4.66 -9.46
CA SER A 128 -4.90 3.86 -9.22
C SER A 128 -4.55 2.54 -8.50
N TYR A 129 -5.54 1.86 -7.93
CA TYR A 129 -5.34 0.65 -7.12
C TYR A 129 -6.16 -0.53 -7.63
N LYS A 130 -5.58 -1.73 -7.51
CA LYS A 130 -6.29 -3.01 -7.53
C LYS A 130 -6.03 -3.74 -6.21
N HIS A 131 -7.08 -3.96 -5.44
CA HIS A 131 -7.00 -4.65 -4.15
C HIS A 131 -7.34 -6.12 -4.32
N PHE A 132 -6.35 -6.99 -4.28
CA PHE A 132 -6.57 -8.43 -4.39
C PHE A 132 -7.13 -8.99 -3.07
N TYR A 133 -7.99 -10.01 -3.17
CA TYR A 133 -8.73 -10.54 -2.03
C TYR A 133 -8.98 -12.05 -2.14
N GLY A 134 -8.65 -12.79 -1.08
CA GLY A 134 -8.86 -14.25 -0.99
C GLY A 134 -7.88 -15.06 -1.84
N SER A 135 -7.71 -14.70 -3.11
CA SER A 135 -6.66 -15.21 -4.00
C SER A 135 -6.04 -14.11 -4.86
N TYR A 136 -5.01 -14.48 -5.62
CA TYR A 136 -4.42 -13.62 -6.65
C TYR A 136 -5.36 -13.43 -7.86
N ASP A 137 -6.41 -14.25 -7.98
CA ASP A 137 -7.32 -14.28 -9.13
C ASP A 137 -8.47 -13.30 -9.01
N TYR A 138 -8.71 -12.73 -7.83
CA TYR A 138 -9.81 -11.81 -7.58
C TYR A 138 -9.34 -10.49 -6.99
N TYR A 139 -9.98 -9.40 -7.41
CA TYR A 139 -9.83 -8.09 -6.78
C TYR A 139 -11.17 -7.47 -6.39
N GLY A 140 -11.14 -6.65 -5.34
CA GLY A 140 -12.32 -5.99 -4.78
C GLY A 140 -12.93 -4.97 -5.74
N GLU A 141 -14.24 -5.06 -5.95
CA GLU A 141 -15.00 -4.09 -6.75
C GLU A 141 -15.68 -3.01 -5.88
N SER A 142 -15.95 -3.33 -4.61
CA SER A 142 -16.74 -2.49 -3.70
C SER A 142 -16.18 -1.07 -3.55
N TRP A 143 -17.08 -0.11 -3.33
CA TRP A 143 -16.71 1.29 -3.06
C TRP A 143 -16.05 1.52 -1.70
N ARG A 144 -16.00 0.49 -0.85
CA ARG A 144 -15.24 0.51 0.40
C ARG A 144 -13.73 0.54 0.17
N TRP A 145 -13.28 -0.02 -0.95
CA TRP A 145 -11.88 0.03 -1.36
C TRP A 145 -11.55 1.42 -1.91
N TYR A 146 -10.53 2.05 -1.35
CA TYR A 146 -10.00 3.29 -1.93
C TYR A 146 -9.44 2.95 -3.32
N ARG A 147 -9.63 3.81 -4.31
CA ARG A 147 -9.19 3.51 -5.69
C ARG A 147 -7.89 4.20 -6.07
N ARG A 148 -7.41 5.15 -5.27
CA ARG A 148 -6.29 6.02 -5.62
C ARG A 148 -5.52 6.47 -4.40
N GLU A 149 -4.20 6.49 -4.51
CA GLU A 149 -3.32 6.96 -3.45
C GLU A 149 -2.01 7.53 -4.00
N ILE A 150 -1.37 8.41 -3.23
CA ILE A 150 -0.09 9.02 -3.59
C ILE A 150 1.03 8.02 -3.27
N ARG A 151 1.82 7.64 -4.27
CA ARG A 151 3.00 6.78 -4.08
C ARG A 151 4.31 7.42 -4.49
N VAL A 152 4.27 8.51 -5.25
CA VAL A 152 5.43 9.36 -5.48
C VAL A 152 5.14 10.74 -4.93
N VAL A 153 6.01 11.24 -4.06
CA VAL A 153 5.94 12.60 -3.50
C VAL A 153 7.18 13.37 -3.86
N ARG A 154 7.05 14.67 -4.12
CA ARG A 154 8.21 15.55 -4.27
C ARG A 154 8.90 15.67 -2.92
N TYR A 155 10.22 15.55 -2.90
CA TYR A 155 10.97 15.74 -1.66
C TYR A 155 10.73 17.14 -1.10
N SER A 156 10.41 17.19 0.19
CA SER A 156 10.40 18.40 1.00
C SER A 156 10.43 17.99 2.47
N PRO A 157 11.22 18.66 3.33
CA PRO A 157 11.26 18.37 4.78
C PRO A 157 9.93 18.66 5.49
N SER A 158 9.00 19.34 4.81
CA SER A 158 7.64 19.59 5.32
C SER A 158 6.65 18.47 5.02
N VAL A 159 7.01 17.48 4.18
CA VAL A 159 6.16 16.31 3.92
C VAL A 159 6.18 15.39 5.14
N PHE A 160 5.02 14.84 5.49
CA PHE A 160 4.87 13.85 6.55
C PHE A 160 3.78 12.84 6.19
N SER A 161 3.89 11.65 6.76
CA SER A 161 2.96 10.54 6.63
C SER A 161 1.66 10.83 7.39
N TYR A 162 0.53 10.55 6.76
CA TYR A 162 -0.78 10.94 7.29
C TYR A 162 -1.60 9.71 7.71
N ARG A 163 -2.05 9.71 8.97
CA ARG A 163 -2.85 8.64 9.60
C ARG A 163 -2.13 7.29 9.66
N ASP A 164 -2.63 6.28 8.99
CA ASP A 164 -2.16 4.89 8.94
C ASP A 164 -1.09 4.67 7.87
N ALA A 165 -0.30 5.71 7.59
CA ALA A 165 0.67 5.78 6.51
C ALA A 165 0.13 5.53 5.10
N GLN A 166 -1.19 5.59 4.92
CA GLN A 166 -1.79 5.39 3.60
C GLN A 166 -1.35 6.47 2.60
N GLY A 167 -1.21 7.73 3.04
CA GLY A 167 -0.81 8.84 2.16
C GLY A 167 -0.06 9.94 2.91
N PHE A 168 0.16 11.07 2.23
CA PHE A 168 1.03 12.14 2.73
C PHE A 168 0.32 13.48 2.86
N ARG A 169 0.86 14.36 3.71
CA ARG A 169 0.49 15.78 3.81
C ARG A 169 1.73 16.66 3.95
N ILE A 170 1.55 17.96 3.76
CA ILE A 170 2.56 18.98 3.97
C ILE A 170 2.22 19.75 5.24
N LYS A 171 3.19 19.98 6.13
CA LYS A 171 3.00 20.73 7.37
C LYS A 171 2.37 22.12 7.10
N PRO A 172 1.47 22.61 7.97
CA PRO A 172 1.02 21.96 9.21
C PRO A 172 -0.02 20.84 8.98
N ASN A 173 -0.82 20.87 7.90
CA ASN A 173 -1.80 19.81 7.60
C ASN A 173 -2.42 19.92 6.18
N ARG A 174 -1.65 20.39 5.21
CA ARG A 174 -2.11 20.67 3.84
C ARG A 174 -2.05 19.43 2.95
N LYS A 175 -3.10 19.22 2.15
CA LYS A 175 -3.11 18.21 1.08
C LYS A 175 -2.15 18.58 -0.06
N LEU A 176 -1.50 17.58 -0.64
CA LEU A 176 -0.62 17.75 -1.79
C LEU A 176 -1.42 18.03 -3.07
N ASN A 177 -0.85 18.85 -3.96
CA ASN A 177 -1.30 19.00 -5.34
C ASN A 177 -0.70 17.88 -6.19
N VAL A 178 -1.55 17.05 -6.79
CA VAL A 178 -1.11 15.82 -7.46
C VAL A 178 -1.66 15.71 -8.87
N VAL A 179 -0.97 14.91 -9.69
CA VAL A 179 -1.41 14.52 -11.03
C VAL A 179 -1.70 13.02 -11.02
N LEU A 180 -2.83 12.62 -11.58
CA LEU A 180 -3.16 11.22 -11.80
C LEU A 180 -2.39 10.71 -13.02
N ILE A 181 -1.68 9.60 -12.85
CA ILE A 181 -0.96 8.94 -13.93
C ILE A 181 -1.63 7.61 -14.29
N ASP A 182 -1.39 7.12 -15.51
CA ASP A 182 -1.89 5.83 -15.98
C ASP A 182 -1.06 4.65 -15.44
N ALA A 183 -0.95 4.58 -14.12
CA ALA A 183 -0.25 3.51 -13.42
C ALA A 183 -1.09 2.98 -12.26
N VAL A 184 -0.97 1.68 -12.02
CA VAL A 184 -1.79 0.97 -11.04
C VAL A 184 -0.89 0.22 -10.07
N ILE A 185 -1.15 0.43 -8.77
CA ILE A 185 -0.53 -0.33 -7.68
C ILE A 185 -1.39 -1.55 -7.39
N TYR A 186 -0.73 -2.71 -7.34
CA TYR A 186 -1.37 -3.98 -7.04
C TYR A 186 -1.18 -4.24 -5.55
N HIS A 187 -2.28 -4.25 -4.80
CA HIS A 187 -2.26 -4.35 -3.35
C HIS A 187 -2.79 -5.72 -2.93
N TYR A 188 -1.92 -6.55 -2.35
CA TYR A 188 -2.15 -7.94 -1.93
C TYR A 188 -2.42 -8.07 -0.43
N GLY A 189 -2.94 -7.02 0.21
CA GLY A 189 -3.14 -6.96 1.65
C GLY A 189 -4.10 -8.03 2.19
N TRP A 190 -4.99 -8.54 1.32
CA TRP A 190 -6.03 -9.53 1.65
C TRP A 190 -5.83 -10.90 0.97
N VAL A 191 -4.66 -11.18 0.41
CA VAL A 191 -4.35 -12.47 -0.23
C VAL A 191 -3.32 -13.23 0.60
N LYS A 192 -3.77 -14.13 1.47
CA LYS A 192 -2.94 -14.98 2.33
C LYS A 192 -3.68 -16.28 2.63
N ASP A 193 -2.95 -17.25 3.16
CA ASP A 193 -3.55 -18.38 3.86
C ASP A 193 -4.54 -17.90 4.96
N PRO A 194 -5.71 -18.54 5.12
CA PRO A 194 -6.72 -18.13 6.10
C PRO A 194 -6.23 -18.02 7.54
N GLN A 195 -5.32 -18.90 7.98
CA GLN A 195 -4.76 -18.87 9.34
C GLN A 195 -3.81 -17.69 9.48
N THR A 196 -2.94 -17.46 8.49
CA THR A 196 -2.04 -16.30 8.45
C THR A 196 -2.82 -14.98 8.40
N MET A 197 -3.91 -14.92 7.63
CA MET A 197 -4.78 -13.75 7.57
C MET A 197 -5.43 -13.45 8.93
N GLN A 198 -5.92 -14.49 9.62
CA GLN A 198 -6.51 -14.33 10.96
C GLN A 198 -5.48 -13.85 11.97
N ALA A 199 -4.27 -14.41 11.95
CA ALA A 199 -3.15 -13.99 12.80
C ALA A 199 -2.78 -12.52 12.54
N LYS A 200 -2.64 -12.12 11.27
CA LYS A 200 -2.41 -10.72 10.87
C LYS A 200 -3.51 -9.80 11.39
N ARG A 201 -4.78 -10.18 11.21
CA ARG A 201 -5.94 -9.37 11.63
C ARG A 201 -5.99 -9.18 13.14
N LYS A 202 -5.68 -10.24 13.91
CA LYS A 202 -5.58 -10.17 15.37
C LYS A 202 -4.46 -9.21 15.80
N GLU A 203 -3.29 -9.29 15.17
CA GLU A 203 -2.18 -8.39 15.46
C GLU A 203 -2.53 -6.94 15.14
N TRP A 204 -3.03 -6.68 13.93
CA TRP A 204 -3.39 -5.34 13.49
C TRP A 204 -4.43 -4.69 14.40
N SER A 205 -5.37 -5.50 14.90
CA SER A 205 -6.42 -5.01 15.78
C SER A 205 -5.88 -4.50 17.12
N LYS A 206 -4.68 -4.91 17.57
CA LYS A 206 -4.02 -4.36 18.77
C LYS A 206 -3.75 -2.85 18.66
N TYR A 207 -3.62 -2.32 17.44
CA TYR A 207 -3.43 -0.89 17.19
C TYR A 207 -4.74 -0.09 17.11
N TYR A 208 -5.89 -0.72 17.39
CA TYR A 208 -7.20 -0.08 17.27
C TYR A 208 -8.18 -0.43 18.40
N ILE A 209 -8.05 -1.60 19.04
CA ILE A 209 -8.96 -2.08 20.09
C ILE A 209 -8.19 -2.64 21.29
N ASN A 210 -8.85 -2.73 22.46
CA ASN A 210 -8.26 -3.25 23.69
C ASN A 210 -8.19 -4.80 23.71
N ASP A 211 -7.39 -5.34 24.64
CA ASP A 211 -7.02 -6.76 24.65
C ASP A 211 -8.20 -7.71 25.01
N GLU A 212 -9.17 -7.22 25.77
CA GLU A 212 -10.40 -7.96 26.09
C GLU A 212 -11.31 -8.12 24.86
N LEU A 213 -11.46 -7.06 24.06
CA LEU A 213 -12.20 -7.11 22.80
C LEU A 213 -11.47 -7.93 21.72
N LEU A 214 -10.14 -8.02 21.76
CA LEU A 214 -9.39 -8.89 20.86
C LEU A 214 -9.74 -10.36 21.07
N THR A 215 -9.83 -10.79 22.33
CA THR A 215 -10.06 -12.20 22.68
C THR A 215 -11.48 -12.63 22.34
N THR A 216 -12.46 -11.74 22.53
CA THR A 216 -13.88 -12.02 22.23
C THR A 216 -14.20 -11.97 20.74
N ARG A 217 -13.52 -11.12 19.96
CA ARG A 217 -13.79 -10.89 18.53
C ARG A 217 -13.10 -11.89 17.59
N PHE A 218 -12.00 -12.51 18.02
CA PHE A 218 -11.19 -13.43 17.21
C PHE A 218 -11.20 -14.86 17.77
N LYS A 219 -12.40 -15.46 17.91
CA LYS A 219 -12.56 -16.84 18.40
C LYS A 219 -12.26 -17.91 17.35
N ALA A 220 -12.46 -17.60 16.07
CA ALA A 220 -12.16 -18.52 14.98
C ALA A 220 -10.66 -18.60 14.72
N ASN A 221 -10.18 -19.80 14.39
CA ASN A 221 -8.78 -20.05 14.05
C ASN A 221 -8.43 -19.58 12.62
N GLU A 222 -9.43 -19.48 11.74
CA GLU A 222 -9.27 -19.12 10.34
C GLU A 222 -10.12 -17.90 9.98
N PHE A 223 -9.63 -17.12 9.02
CA PHE A 223 -10.37 -16.00 8.46
C PHE A 223 -11.36 -16.49 7.40
N ASP A 224 -12.62 -16.11 7.53
CA ASP A 224 -13.65 -16.42 6.54
C ASP A 224 -13.65 -15.38 5.40
N TYR A 225 -13.15 -15.79 4.24
CA TYR A 225 -13.13 -14.97 3.03
C TYR A 225 -14.48 -14.87 2.31
N SER A 226 -15.51 -15.60 2.75
CA SER A 226 -16.84 -15.59 2.11
C SER A 226 -17.64 -14.31 2.39
N GLU A 227 -17.28 -13.53 3.41
CA GLU A 227 -17.98 -12.30 3.81
C GLU A 227 -17.65 -11.06 2.94
N VAL A 228 -17.30 -11.26 1.67
CA VAL A 228 -16.95 -10.17 0.74
C VAL A 228 -18.16 -9.65 -0.03
N ASP A 229 -18.30 -8.32 -0.11
CA ASP A 229 -19.43 -7.70 -0.81
C ASP A 229 -19.42 -8.01 -2.32
N SER A 230 -18.28 -7.78 -2.96
CA SER A 230 -18.13 -7.92 -4.42
C SER A 230 -16.69 -8.05 -4.87
N LEU A 231 -16.46 -9.02 -5.75
CA LEU A 231 -15.18 -9.30 -6.40
C LEU A 231 -15.31 -9.26 -7.92
N GLN A 232 -14.17 -9.09 -8.60
CA GLN A 232 -13.99 -9.27 -10.04
C GLN A 232 -12.82 -10.20 -10.31
N ILE A 233 -12.92 -10.98 -11.39
CA ILE A 233 -11.81 -11.82 -11.86
C ILE A 233 -10.72 -10.93 -12.46
N PHE A 234 -9.49 -11.14 -12.00
CA PHE A 234 -8.30 -10.58 -12.59
C PHE A 234 -7.91 -11.34 -13.86
N ARG A 235 -7.93 -10.64 -15.01
CA ARG A 235 -7.62 -11.22 -16.32
C ARG A 235 -6.30 -10.72 -16.92
N GLU A 236 -5.59 -9.89 -16.19
CA GLU A 236 -4.28 -9.37 -16.58
C GLU A 236 -3.16 -10.24 -15.98
N THR A 237 -1.91 -9.84 -16.18
CA THR A 237 -0.74 -10.47 -15.59
C THR A 237 -0.38 -9.85 -14.25
N HIS A 238 0.14 -10.66 -13.34
CA HIS A 238 0.80 -10.16 -12.14
C HIS A 238 2.23 -9.69 -12.47
N PRO A 239 2.80 -8.77 -11.66
CA PRO A 239 4.20 -8.37 -11.79
C PRO A 239 5.13 -9.58 -11.74
N ARG A 240 6.20 -9.57 -12.54
CA ARG A 240 7.17 -10.70 -12.58
C ARG A 240 7.65 -11.12 -11.20
N VAL A 241 7.92 -10.16 -10.33
CA VAL A 241 8.41 -10.40 -8.96
C VAL A 241 7.45 -11.23 -8.10
N MET A 242 6.16 -11.26 -8.43
CA MET A 242 5.15 -12.02 -7.69
C MET A 242 4.98 -13.47 -8.17
N VAL A 243 5.52 -13.84 -9.34
CA VAL A 243 5.25 -15.13 -9.99
C VAL A 243 5.59 -16.32 -9.07
N ASP A 244 6.77 -16.30 -8.45
CA ASP A 244 7.21 -17.41 -7.58
C ASP A 244 6.31 -17.57 -6.35
N ARG A 245 5.88 -16.45 -5.76
CA ARG A 245 4.97 -16.44 -4.62
C ARG A 245 3.58 -16.97 -5.00
N ILE A 246 3.07 -16.56 -6.16
CA ILE A 246 1.77 -17.03 -6.68
C ILE A 246 1.82 -18.54 -6.94
N ASN A 247 2.92 -19.05 -7.53
CA ASN A 247 3.10 -20.47 -7.80
C ASN A 247 3.25 -21.32 -6.53
N LYS A 248 3.76 -20.73 -5.44
CA LYS A 248 3.86 -21.38 -4.12
C LYS A 248 2.55 -21.38 -3.33
N LYS A 249 1.49 -20.71 -3.81
CA LYS A 249 0.19 -20.67 -3.15
C LYS A 249 -0.32 -22.08 -2.89
N ASN A 250 -0.61 -22.38 -1.64
CA ASN A 250 -1.04 -23.70 -1.17
C ASN A 250 -2.50 -23.74 -0.71
N TRP A 251 -3.23 -22.62 -0.73
CA TRP A 251 -4.66 -22.56 -0.40
C TRP A 251 -5.53 -22.32 -1.64
N LYS A 252 -6.80 -22.72 -1.56
CA LYS A 252 -7.80 -22.46 -2.59
C LYS A 252 -8.83 -21.48 -2.08
N PHE A 253 -9.19 -20.54 -2.93
CA PHE A 253 -10.30 -19.64 -2.73
C PHE A 253 -10.96 -19.46 -4.10
N ASP A 254 -12.22 -19.85 -4.18
CA ASP A 254 -13.07 -19.66 -5.37
C ASP A 254 -14.31 -18.90 -4.90
N HIS A 255 -14.67 -17.86 -5.64
CA HIS A 255 -15.81 -17.00 -5.33
C HIS A 255 -16.78 -16.97 -6.51
N ASP A 256 -18.01 -17.38 -6.24
CA ASP A 256 -19.10 -17.27 -7.17
C ASP A 256 -19.51 -15.79 -7.34
N LEU A 257 -19.08 -15.20 -8.45
CA LEU A 257 -19.36 -13.79 -8.79
C LEU A 257 -20.87 -13.48 -8.85
N SER A 258 -21.74 -14.46 -9.09
CA SER A 258 -23.19 -14.26 -9.09
C SER A 258 -23.72 -13.87 -7.70
N LYS A 259 -22.96 -14.16 -6.64
CA LYS A 259 -23.26 -13.82 -5.25
C LYS A 259 -22.79 -12.43 -4.85
N ASN A 260 -22.29 -11.60 -5.78
CA ASN A 260 -21.93 -10.21 -5.49
C ASN A 260 -23.15 -9.43 -4.95
N LYS A 261 -23.07 -8.99 -3.70
CA LYS A 261 -24.13 -8.27 -3.00
C LYS A 261 -23.83 -6.79 -2.98
N TYR A 262 -24.63 -6.01 -3.69
CA TYR A 262 -24.61 -4.56 -3.61
C TYR A 262 -25.79 -4.05 -2.80
N SER A 263 -25.52 -3.29 -1.75
CA SER A 263 -26.57 -2.55 -1.05
C SER A 263 -27.28 -1.59 -2.01
N PHE A 264 -28.57 -1.29 -1.78
CA PHE A 264 -29.30 -0.31 -2.60
C PHE A 264 -28.59 1.04 -2.66
N LYS A 265 -28.05 1.48 -1.52
CA LYS A 265 -27.23 2.69 -1.40
C LYS A 265 -26.02 2.67 -2.33
N GLU A 266 -25.33 1.52 -2.46
CA GLU A 266 -24.21 1.37 -3.37
C GLU A 266 -24.63 1.36 -4.84
N LYS A 267 -25.75 0.71 -5.18
CA LYS A 267 -26.28 0.71 -6.56
C LYS A 267 -26.60 2.13 -7.04
N VAL A 268 -27.32 2.91 -6.23
CA VAL A 268 -27.66 4.32 -6.54
C VAL A 268 -26.39 5.15 -6.72
N LYS A 269 -25.46 5.02 -5.78
CA LYS A 269 -24.14 5.66 -5.83
C LYS A 269 -23.40 5.33 -7.13
N ARG A 270 -23.30 4.05 -7.49
CA ARG A 270 -22.67 3.57 -8.74
C ARG A 270 -23.30 4.18 -9.97
N PHE A 271 -24.63 4.21 -10.04
CA PHE A 271 -25.36 4.80 -11.15
C PHE A 271 -25.05 6.30 -11.30
N LEU A 272 -25.18 7.08 -10.22
CA LEU A 272 -24.89 8.52 -10.23
C LEU A 272 -23.44 8.80 -10.61
N SER A 273 -22.49 8.02 -10.11
CA SER A 273 -21.08 8.20 -10.46
C SER A 273 -20.73 7.86 -11.89
N LYS A 274 -21.43 6.92 -12.53
CA LYS A 274 -21.24 6.65 -13.97
C LYS A 274 -21.69 7.85 -14.81
N ILE A 275 -22.78 8.52 -14.42
CA ILE A 275 -23.30 9.70 -15.12
C ILE A 275 -22.41 10.92 -14.87
N ILE A 276 -22.04 11.17 -13.62
CA ILE A 276 -21.35 12.41 -13.21
C ILE A 276 -19.81 12.29 -13.39
N GLY A 277 -19.28 11.08 -13.58
CA GLY A 277 -17.84 10.82 -13.58
C GLY A 277 -17.17 11.01 -12.22
N TYR A 278 -17.96 11.16 -11.14
CA TYR A 278 -17.49 11.53 -9.81
C TYR A 278 -18.07 10.63 -8.71
N ARG A 279 -17.24 10.08 -7.82
CA ARG A 279 -17.66 9.31 -6.64
C ARG A 279 -18.06 10.23 -5.49
N ILE A 280 -19.37 10.38 -5.27
CA ILE A 280 -19.92 11.23 -4.19
C ILE A 280 -19.57 10.62 -2.83
N GLY A 281 -18.97 11.42 -1.95
CA GLY A 281 -18.57 11.01 -0.59
C GLY A 281 -17.26 10.21 -0.54
N GLU A 282 -16.52 10.12 -1.64
CA GLU A 282 -15.18 9.51 -1.63
C GLU A 282 -14.21 10.36 -0.81
N TYR A 283 -13.55 9.73 0.15
CA TYR A 283 -12.46 10.35 0.89
C TYR A 283 -11.28 10.62 -0.03
N LYS A 284 -10.75 11.85 -0.01
CA LYS A 284 -9.59 12.26 -0.82
C LYS A 284 -8.58 12.99 0.04
N ASN A 285 -7.38 12.42 0.16
CA ASN A 285 -6.27 13.05 0.89
C ASN A 285 -5.37 13.94 0.00
N TYR A 286 -5.88 14.41 -1.14
CA TYR A 286 -5.11 15.17 -2.13
C TYR A 286 -5.97 16.23 -2.84
N LYS A 287 -5.31 17.14 -3.56
CA LYS A 287 -5.91 18.07 -4.53
C LYS A 287 -5.47 17.64 -5.94
N LEU A 288 -6.42 17.16 -6.74
CA LEU A 288 -6.12 16.76 -8.12
C LEU A 288 -6.01 17.99 -9.00
N LEU A 289 -4.87 18.17 -9.66
CA LEU A 289 -4.68 19.21 -10.65
C LEU A 289 -5.36 18.81 -11.97
N LYS A 290 -6.06 19.75 -12.58
CA LYS A 290 -6.43 19.67 -14.00
C LYS A 290 -5.28 20.32 -14.75
N LEU A 291 -4.47 19.51 -15.41
CA LEU A 291 -3.44 19.98 -16.33
C LEU A 291 -4.01 20.04 -17.74
#